data_AF-A0A2V7RDZ5-F1
#
_entry.id   AF-A0A2V7RDZ5-F1
#
_cell.length_a   1.000
_cell.length_b   1.000
_cell.length_c   1.000
_cell.angle_alpha   90.00
_cell.angle_beta   90.00
_cell.angle_gamma   90.00
#
_symmetry.space_group_name_H-M   'P 1'
#
loop_
_entity.id
_entity.type
_entity.pdbx_description
1 polymer ?
#
loop_
_entity_poly.entity_id
_entity_poly.type
_entity_poly.pdbx_seq_one_letter_code
_entity_poly.pdbx_strand_id
1 'polypeptide(L)'
;MLIVPAALELPPSAARAIVRCLQAGASVILESGAGFAAGRDFHAHRVVLRDYLQVRVEAPVQLWPAHTSSQGIPYVDYTWPYSAKVRDFSRVVTLGRQPGEVIAWVDGLPVALKRRSGRGTLIFLGSPLGPALWAGDAEARRWLFDVLARQGVAPVDRVRGNL
;
A
#
# COMPACT_ATOMS: atom_id res chain seq x y z
N MET A 1 -3.91 -15.23 2.24
CA MET A 1 -3.55 -13.80 2.12
C MET A 1 -4.45 -13.13 1.10
N LEU A 2 -4.74 -11.85 1.23
CA LEU A 2 -5.53 -11.05 0.28
C LEU A 2 -4.70 -9.84 -0.18
N ILE A 3 -4.69 -9.54 -1.48
CA ILE A 3 -4.17 -8.29 -2.02
C ILE A 3 -5.34 -7.53 -2.63
N VAL A 4 -5.50 -6.27 -2.25
CA VAL A 4 -6.47 -5.34 -2.83
C VAL A 4 -5.67 -4.27 -3.57
N PRO A 5 -5.43 -4.44 -4.87
CA PRO A 5 -4.55 -3.57 -5.64
C PRO A 5 -5.24 -2.25 -5.99
N ALA A 6 -4.48 -1.16 -5.90
CA ALA A 6 -4.87 0.20 -6.31
C ALA A 6 -6.35 0.57 -6.10
N ALA A 7 -6.89 0.35 -4.89
CA ALA A 7 -8.29 0.63 -4.57
C ALA A 7 -8.59 2.13 -4.69
N LEU A 8 -9.19 2.54 -5.82
CA LEU A 8 -9.62 3.92 -6.06
C LEU A 8 -10.75 4.29 -5.09
N GLU A 9 -11.74 3.41 -5.04
CA GLU A 9 -12.88 3.46 -4.12
C GLU A 9 -12.87 2.21 -3.25
N LEU A 10 -13.38 2.36 -2.02
CA LEU A 10 -13.54 1.23 -1.11
C LEU A 10 -14.97 1.23 -0.56
N PRO A 11 -15.91 0.52 -1.20
CA PRO A 11 -17.26 0.40 -0.67
C PRO A 11 -17.27 -0.24 0.73
N PRO A 12 -18.20 0.14 1.61
CA PRO A 12 -18.31 -0.44 2.95
C PRO A 12 -18.45 -1.98 2.96
N SER A 13 -19.08 -2.56 1.95
CA SER A 13 -19.20 -4.02 1.80
C SER A 13 -17.83 -4.69 1.59
N ALA A 14 -16.98 -4.11 0.73
CA ALA A 14 -15.62 -4.57 0.50
C ALA A 14 -14.75 -4.39 1.75
N ALA A 15 -14.86 -3.25 2.44
CA ALA A 15 -14.16 -3.04 3.71
C ALA A 15 -14.55 -4.07 4.78
N ARG A 16 -15.84 -4.41 4.90
CA ARG A 16 -16.31 -5.49 5.79
C ARG A 16 -15.75 -6.85 5.39
N ALA A 17 -15.61 -7.14 4.10
CA ALA A 17 -14.99 -8.38 3.63
C ALA A 17 -13.51 -8.44 4.05
N ILE A 18 -12.76 -7.35 3.88
CA ILE A 18 -11.37 -7.23 4.34
C ILE A 18 -11.28 -7.46 5.85
N VAL A 19 -12.15 -6.83 6.64
CA VAL A 19 -12.19 -7.03 8.10
C VAL A 19 -12.44 -8.50 8.43
N ARG A 20 -13.37 -9.19 7.76
CA ARG A 20 -13.60 -10.63 7.98
C ARG A 20 -12.35 -11.46 7.68
N CYS A 21 -11.62 -11.16 6.60
CA CYS A 21 -10.36 -11.84 6.30
C CYS A 21 -9.33 -11.64 7.41
N LEU A 22 -9.16 -10.40 7.89
CA LEU A 22 -8.27 -10.09 9.01
C LEU A 22 -8.69 -10.82 10.30
N GLN A 23 -9.98 -10.87 10.61
CA GLN A 23 -10.49 -11.61 11.77
C GLN A 23 -10.33 -13.13 11.62
N ALA A 24 -10.34 -13.66 10.39
CA ALA A 24 -10.05 -15.06 10.10
C ALA A 24 -8.54 -15.41 10.19
N GLY A 25 -7.67 -14.42 10.41
CA GLY A 25 -6.23 -14.62 10.54
C GLY A 25 -5.42 -14.32 9.29
N ALA A 26 -6.07 -13.88 8.20
CA ALA A 26 -5.38 -13.58 6.95
C ALA A 26 -4.55 -12.29 7.06
N SER A 27 -3.43 -12.27 6.33
CA SER A 27 -2.73 -11.02 6.03
C SER A 27 -3.35 -10.36 4.79
N VAL A 28 -3.52 -9.04 4.84
CA VAL A 28 -4.10 -8.21 3.78
C VAL A 28 -3.12 -7.12 3.39
N ILE A 29 -2.79 -7.04 2.10
CA ILE A 29 -2.17 -5.84 1.50
C ILE A 29 -3.30 -5.02 0.87
N LEU A 30 -3.48 -3.79 1.32
CA LEU A 30 -4.41 -2.83 0.74
C LEU A 30 -3.61 -1.68 0.15
N GLU A 31 -3.58 -1.61 -1.17
CA GLU A 31 -3.03 -0.48 -1.90
C GLU A 31 -4.14 0.56 -2.12
N SER A 32 -3.93 1.79 -1.68
CA SER A 32 -4.88 2.88 -1.91
C SER A 32 -4.55 3.59 -3.22
N GLY A 33 -5.48 3.50 -4.17
CA GLY A 33 -5.51 4.36 -5.36
C GLY A 33 -6.25 5.69 -5.12
N ALA A 34 -6.69 5.96 -3.89
CA ALA A 34 -7.54 7.11 -3.59
C ALA A 34 -6.86 8.46 -3.87
N GLY A 35 -5.52 8.48 -4.01
CA GLY A 35 -4.78 9.68 -4.41
C GLY A 35 -5.20 10.24 -5.78
N PHE A 36 -5.83 9.43 -6.62
CA PHE A 36 -6.36 9.80 -7.94
C PHE A 36 -7.88 10.03 -7.97
N ALA A 37 -8.57 9.83 -6.84
CA ALA A 37 -10.00 10.03 -6.75
C ALA A 37 -10.36 11.52 -6.65
N ALA A 38 -11.56 11.88 -7.11
CA ALA A 38 -12.09 13.24 -6.91
C ALA A 38 -12.35 13.52 -5.42
N GLY A 39 -12.39 14.80 -5.02
CA GLY A 39 -12.41 15.19 -3.59
C GLY A 39 -13.52 14.53 -2.75
N ARG A 40 -14.72 14.37 -3.30
CA ARG A 40 -15.84 13.70 -2.61
C ARG A 40 -15.58 12.20 -2.43
N ASP A 41 -15.01 11.55 -3.45
CA ASP A 41 -14.78 10.11 -3.47
C ASP A 41 -13.56 9.77 -2.59
N PHE A 42 -12.53 10.64 -2.59
CA PHE A 42 -11.43 10.59 -1.63
C PHE A 42 -11.93 10.74 -0.19
N HIS A 43 -12.83 11.67 0.08
CA HIS A 43 -13.40 11.85 1.41
C HIS A 43 -14.16 10.59 1.87
N ALA A 44 -15.00 10.02 1.00
CA ALA A 44 -15.70 8.77 1.29
C ALA A 44 -14.72 7.62 1.54
N HIS A 45 -13.67 7.48 0.73
CA HIS A 45 -12.61 6.50 0.91
C HIS A 45 -11.91 6.66 2.27
N ARG A 46 -11.55 7.88 2.65
CA ARG A 46 -10.93 8.21 3.95
C ARG A 46 -11.84 7.81 5.12
N VAL A 47 -13.14 8.08 5.02
CA VAL A 47 -14.12 7.69 6.05
C VAL A 47 -14.17 6.17 6.18
N VAL A 48 -14.22 5.42 5.07
CA VAL A 48 -14.25 3.96 5.11
C VAL A 48 -12.96 3.37 5.69
N LEU A 49 -11.79 3.87 5.29
CA LEU A 49 -10.51 3.45 5.86
C LEU A 49 -10.48 3.66 7.38
N ARG A 50 -10.95 4.82 7.85
CA ARG A 50 -11.00 5.14 9.28
C ARG A 50 -11.97 4.25 10.03
N ASP A 51 -13.19 4.10 9.54
CA ASP A 51 -14.28 3.49 10.31
C ASP A 51 -14.22 1.96 10.31
N TYR A 52 -13.76 1.36 9.21
CA TYR A 52 -13.71 -0.10 9.08
C TYR A 52 -12.33 -0.68 9.34
N LEU A 53 -11.30 -0.01 8.85
CA LEU A 53 -9.94 -0.52 8.88
C LEU A 53 -9.07 0.19 9.90
N GLN A 54 -9.57 1.24 10.57
CA GLN A 54 -8.85 2.10 11.52
C GLN A 54 -7.60 2.77 10.92
N VAL A 55 -7.56 2.94 9.59
CA VAL A 55 -6.45 3.61 8.89
C VAL A 55 -6.83 5.07 8.69
N ARG A 56 -6.03 5.97 9.26
CA ARG A 56 -6.15 7.41 9.09
C ARG A 56 -5.18 7.86 8.01
N VAL A 57 -5.71 8.50 6.98
CA VAL A 57 -4.93 9.09 5.90
C VAL A 57 -5.14 10.61 5.89
N GLU A 58 -4.18 11.35 5.38
CA GLU A 58 -4.28 12.78 5.07
C GLU A 58 -4.40 13.00 3.57
N ALA A 59 -4.46 14.27 3.15
CA ALA A 59 -4.65 14.64 1.76
C ALA A 59 -3.57 13.99 0.85
N PRO A 60 -3.93 13.61 -0.38
CA PRO A 60 -2.97 13.10 -1.34
C PRO A 60 -1.92 14.14 -1.68
N VAL A 61 -0.68 13.71 -1.82
CA VAL A 61 0.44 14.54 -2.26
C VAL A 61 0.79 14.15 -3.69
N GLN A 62 0.86 15.16 -4.57
CA GLN A 62 1.35 15.00 -5.92
C GLN A 62 2.88 15.12 -5.90
N LEU A 63 3.58 14.08 -6.33
CA LEU A 63 5.05 14.10 -6.38
C LEU A 63 5.52 14.95 -7.59
N TRP A 64 4.90 14.81 -8.76
CA TRP A 64 5.29 15.56 -9.97
C TRP A 64 4.24 16.61 -10.41
N PRO A 65 4.55 17.88 -10.73
CA PRO A 65 5.87 18.50 -10.91
C PRO A 65 6.37 19.27 -9.68
N ALA A 66 5.81 19.05 -8.48
CA ALA A 66 6.23 19.77 -7.27
C ALA A 66 7.74 19.63 -6.97
N HIS A 67 8.40 18.58 -7.47
CA HIS A 67 9.85 18.34 -7.39
C HIS A 67 10.68 18.91 -8.56
N THR A 68 10.29 20.02 -9.19
CA THR A 68 11.11 20.68 -10.24
C THR A 68 12.33 21.45 -9.73
N SER A 69 12.64 21.45 -8.43
CA SER A 69 13.85 22.07 -7.91
C SER A 69 14.50 21.24 -6.82
N SER A 70 15.71 20.74 -7.08
CA SER A 70 16.72 20.20 -6.15
C SER A 70 16.52 18.83 -5.46
N GLN A 71 15.35 18.19 -5.49
CA GLN A 71 15.09 16.98 -4.66
C GLN A 71 15.16 15.61 -5.39
N GLY A 72 15.45 15.57 -6.70
CA GLY A 72 15.67 14.31 -7.42
C GLY A 72 14.39 13.53 -7.74
N ILE A 73 14.54 12.30 -8.24
CA ILE A 73 13.42 11.45 -8.65
C ILE A 73 12.76 10.86 -7.39
N PRO A 74 11.43 10.95 -7.22
CA PRO A 74 10.74 10.42 -6.04
C PRO A 74 10.91 8.91 -5.87
N TYR A 75 11.22 8.50 -4.64
CA TYR A 75 11.28 7.12 -4.19
C TYR A 75 10.46 6.93 -2.92
N VAL A 76 9.82 5.77 -2.82
CA VAL A 76 9.26 5.23 -1.60
C VAL A 76 10.35 4.42 -0.90
N ASP A 77 10.75 4.91 0.26
CA ASP A 77 11.70 4.29 1.16
C ASP A 77 10.98 3.31 2.08
N TYR A 78 11.08 2.02 1.81
CA TYR A 78 10.58 0.97 2.71
C TYR A 78 11.63 0.60 3.75
N THR A 79 11.20 0.30 4.97
CA THR A 79 12.07 -0.26 6.04
C THR A 79 11.72 -1.69 6.42
N TRP A 80 10.57 -2.19 5.97
CA TRP A 80 10.10 -3.55 6.18
C TRP A 80 9.58 -4.12 4.85
N PRO A 81 9.78 -5.41 4.53
CA PRO A 81 10.44 -6.45 5.35
C PRO A 81 11.97 -6.36 5.37
N TYR A 82 12.53 -5.51 4.52
CA TYR A 82 13.91 -5.06 4.49
C TYR A 82 13.95 -3.63 3.92
N SER A 83 15.10 -2.97 3.96
CA SER A 83 15.26 -1.64 3.39
C SER A 83 15.21 -1.68 1.86
N ALA A 84 14.26 -0.98 1.23
CA ALA A 84 14.08 -0.97 -0.22
C ALA A 84 13.69 0.41 -0.74
N LYS A 85 14.10 0.77 -1.96
CA LYS A 85 13.78 2.04 -2.62
C LYS A 85 12.98 1.81 -3.91
N VAL A 86 11.66 1.87 -3.82
CA VAL A 86 10.80 1.72 -5.00
C VAL A 86 10.47 3.08 -5.59
N ARG A 87 10.69 3.24 -6.88
CA ARG A 87 10.41 4.49 -7.58
C ARG A 87 8.91 4.72 -7.73
N ASP A 88 8.42 5.94 -7.47
CA ASP A 88 7.02 6.31 -7.67
C ASP A 88 6.92 7.67 -8.34
N PHE A 89 6.19 7.77 -9.43
CA PHE A 89 6.08 8.99 -10.25
C PHE A 89 4.74 9.72 -10.09
N SER A 90 3.97 9.39 -9.06
CA SER A 90 2.55 9.64 -9.08
C SER A 90 2.03 10.43 -7.86
N ARG A 91 0.84 10.07 -7.37
CA ARG A 91 0.19 10.65 -6.20
C ARG A 91 0.22 9.64 -5.07
N VAL A 92 0.64 10.07 -3.89
CA VAL A 92 0.67 9.22 -2.70
C VAL A 92 -0.37 9.67 -1.70
N VAL A 93 -1.02 8.71 -1.06
CA VAL A 93 -1.89 8.94 0.08
C VAL A 93 -1.04 8.86 1.35
N THR A 94 -0.92 9.98 2.06
CA THR A 94 -0.11 10.05 3.28
C THR A 94 -0.88 9.55 4.50
N LEU A 95 -0.17 9.05 5.50
CA LEU A 95 -0.75 8.60 6.76
C LEU A 95 -0.91 9.77 7.73
N GLY A 96 -2.06 9.80 8.40
CA GLY A 96 -2.26 10.64 9.59
C GLY A 96 -1.65 9.99 10.84
N ARG A 97 -1.57 10.75 11.94
CA ARG A 97 -1.06 10.24 13.23
C ARG A 97 -1.96 9.12 13.76
N GLN A 98 -1.37 7.93 13.94
CA GLN A 98 -2.09 6.72 14.36
C GLN A 98 -1.15 5.64 14.91
N PRO A 99 -1.68 4.64 15.65
CA PRO A 99 -0.89 3.48 16.05
C PRO A 99 -0.63 2.52 14.88
N GLY A 100 0.55 1.91 14.89
CA GLY A 100 1.03 0.99 13.87
C GLY A 100 2.51 1.19 13.60
N GLU A 101 3.15 0.20 12.99
CA GLU A 101 4.52 0.32 12.49
C GLU A 101 4.45 1.03 11.13
N VAL A 102 5.00 2.23 11.02
CA VAL A 102 5.21 2.86 9.70
C VAL A 102 6.33 2.11 9.01
N ILE A 103 6.08 1.67 7.78
CA ILE A 103 7.01 0.81 7.03
C ILE A 103 7.52 1.46 5.74
N ALA A 104 6.97 2.61 5.34
CA ALA A 104 7.47 3.35 4.20
C ALA A 104 7.24 4.85 4.26
N TRP A 105 8.15 5.60 3.64
CA TRP A 105 8.14 7.06 3.57
C TRP A 105 8.44 7.56 2.15
N VAL A 106 7.97 8.77 1.84
CA VAL A 106 8.38 9.57 0.69
C VAL A 106 8.69 10.97 1.20
N ASP A 107 9.91 11.46 1.03
CA ASP A 107 10.35 12.79 1.51
C ASP A 107 9.99 13.08 2.98
N GLY A 108 10.15 12.06 3.84
CA GLY A 108 9.81 12.12 5.26
C GLY A 108 8.32 11.99 5.58
N LEU A 109 7.44 11.96 4.58
CA LEU A 109 6.01 11.73 4.75
C LEU A 109 5.72 10.22 4.87
N PRO A 110 5.02 9.76 5.92
CA PRO A 110 4.67 8.36 6.06
C PRO A 110 3.59 7.97 5.03
N VAL A 111 3.83 6.92 4.26
CA VAL A 111 2.91 6.46 3.20
C VAL A 111 2.48 5.01 3.33
N ALA A 112 3.11 4.22 4.21
CA ALA A 112 2.69 2.85 4.44
C ALA A 112 2.80 2.45 5.92
N LEU A 113 1.88 1.59 6.36
CA LEU A 113 1.93 1.01 7.70
C LEU A 113 1.66 -0.49 7.66
N LYS A 114 2.17 -1.16 8.68
CA LYS A 114 1.86 -2.54 9.03
C LYS A 114 1.37 -2.60 10.47
N ARG A 115 0.34 -3.40 10.71
CA ARG A 115 -0.08 -3.72 12.08
C ARG A 115 -0.87 -5.02 12.15
N ARG A 116 -1.00 -5.53 13.37
CA ARG A 116 -1.97 -6.57 13.69
C ARG A 116 -3.38 -5.97 13.70
N SER A 117 -4.33 -6.69 13.11
CA SER A 117 -5.74 -6.33 13.08
C SER A 117 -6.57 -7.60 13.22
N GLY A 118 -7.30 -7.74 14.32
CA GLY A 118 -7.89 -9.01 14.70
C GLY A 118 -6.82 -10.10 14.86
N ARG A 119 -7.05 -11.27 14.26
CA ARG A 119 -6.08 -12.37 14.20
C ARG A 119 -5.12 -12.28 13.01
N GLY A 120 -5.25 -11.26 12.16
CA GLY A 120 -4.52 -11.09 10.91
C GLY A 120 -3.56 -9.89 10.93
N THR A 121 -2.95 -9.62 9.79
CA THR A 121 -2.03 -8.50 9.60
C THR A 121 -2.54 -7.60 8.49
N LEU A 122 -2.72 -6.31 8.76
CA LEU A 122 -3.00 -5.31 7.75
C LEU A 122 -1.69 -4.63 7.33
N ILE A 123 -1.44 -4.58 6.03
CA ILE A 123 -0.40 -3.79 5.39
C ILE A 123 -1.12 -2.80 4.48
N PHE A 124 -1.07 -1.52 4.80
CA PHE A 124 -1.66 -0.46 3.99
C PHE A 124 -0.55 0.25 3.23
N LEU A 125 -0.74 0.43 1.92
CA LEU A 125 0.17 1.14 1.02
C LEU A 125 -0.56 2.33 0.41
N GLY A 126 -0.17 3.54 0.79
CA GLY A 126 -0.66 4.78 0.20
C GLY A 126 0.01 5.14 -1.13
N SER A 127 1.09 4.42 -1.48
CA SER A 127 1.69 4.37 -2.80
C SER A 127 1.52 2.95 -3.36
N PRO A 128 0.70 2.75 -4.40
CA PRO A 128 0.50 1.42 -5.00
C PRO A 128 1.79 0.89 -5.64
N LEU A 129 2.12 -0.39 -5.41
CA LEU A 129 3.27 -1.04 -6.05
C LEU A 129 3.00 -1.44 -7.50
N GLY A 130 1.73 -1.57 -7.89
CA GLY A 130 1.30 -2.03 -9.22
C GLY A 130 2.06 -1.40 -10.39
N PRO A 131 2.19 -0.07 -10.48
CA PRO A 131 2.95 0.59 -11.56
C PRO A 131 4.43 0.20 -11.61
N ALA A 132 5.11 0.10 -10.46
CA ALA A 132 6.51 -0.32 -10.40
C ALA A 132 6.66 -1.80 -10.81
N LEU A 133 5.75 -2.66 -10.36
CA LEU A 133 5.70 -4.07 -10.77
C LEU A 133 5.47 -4.21 -12.27
N TRP A 134 4.57 -3.41 -12.85
CA TRP A 134 4.30 -3.38 -14.29
C TRP A 134 5.53 -2.93 -15.09
N ALA A 135 6.27 -1.95 -14.58
CA ALA A 135 7.51 -1.45 -15.17
C ALA A 135 8.70 -2.43 -15.02
N GLY A 136 8.51 -3.58 -14.37
CA GLY A 136 9.57 -4.57 -14.16
C GLY A 136 10.58 -4.19 -13.09
N ASP A 137 10.21 -3.32 -12.15
CA ASP A 137 11.08 -2.93 -11.04
C ASP A 137 11.43 -4.17 -10.18
N ALA A 138 12.72 -4.52 -10.21
CA ALA A 138 13.22 -5.72 -9.52
C ALA A 138 13.10 -5.62 -8.01
N GLU A 139 13.23 -4.40 -7.46
CA GLU A 139 13.14 -4.17 -6.03
C GLU A 139 11.70 -4.22 -5.53
N ALA A 140 10.76 -3.62 -6.26
CA ALA A 140 9.31 -3.76 -5.97
C ALA A 140 8.87 -5.24 -5.99
N ARG A 141 9.34 -5.98 -7.01
CA ARG A 141 9.06 -7.41 -7.15
C ARG A 141 9.61 -8.20 -5.97
N ARG A 142 10.89 -8.00 -5.62
CA ARG A 142 11.54 -8.68 -4.49
C ARG A 142 10.85 -8.35 -3.17
N TRP A 143 10.52 -7.08 -2.96
CA TRP A 143 9.85 -6.61 -1.75
C TRP A 143 8.52 -7.33 -1.56
N LEU A 144 7.69 -7.38 -2.60
CA LEU A 144 6.41 -8.06 -2.55
C LEU A 144 6.60 -9.55 -2.22
N PHE A 145 7.50 -10.25 -2.91
CA PHE A 145 7.74 -11.68 -2.65
C PHE A 145 8.21 -11.96 -1.22
N ASP A 146 9.08 -11.12 -0.65
CA ASP A 146 9.51 -11.28 0.73
C ASP A 146 8.38 -11.01 1.73
N VAL A 147 7.47 -10.07 1.43
CA VAL A 147 6.23 -9.91 2.19
C VAL A 147 5.40 -11.19 2.13
N LEU A 148 5.17 -11.75 0.94
CA LEU A 148 4.41 -13.00 0.75
C LEU A 148 5.00 -14.15 1.57
N ALA A 149 6.31 -14.37 1.44
CA ALA A 149 7.03 -15.44 2.13
C ALA A 149 6.89 -15.32 3.66
N ARG A 150 6.98 -14.10 4.20
CA ARG A 150 6.84 -13.83 5.64
C ARG A 150 5.42 -13.98 6.16
N GLN A 151 4.41 -13.97 5.28
CA GLN A 151 3.01 -14.26 5.66
C GLN A 151 2.67 -15.76 5.56
N GLY A 152 3.66 -16.63 5.32
CA GLY A 152 3.43 -18.07 5.13
C GLY A 152 2.82 -18.42 3.76
N VAL A 153 2.93 -17.52 2.77
CA VAL A 153 2.51 -17.78 1.40
C VAL A 153 3.74 -18.18 0.60
N ALA A 154 3.78 -19.44 0.13
CA ALA A 154 4.81 -19.89 -0.79
C ALA A 154 4.73 -19.11 -2.12
N PRO A 155 5.86 -18.77 -2.78
CA PRO A 155 5.83 -18.18 -4.11
C PRO A 155 5.08 -19.09 -5.07
N VAL A 156 4.18 -18.53 -5.90
CA VAL A 156 3.59 -19.27 -7.02
C VAL A 156 4.71 -19.64 -7.97
N ASP A 157 4.96 -20.94 -8.15
CA ASP A 157 5.91 -21.44 -9.13
C ASP A 157 5.57 -20.85 -10.50
N ARG A 158 6.57 -20.24 -11.14
CA ARG A 158 6.46 -19.83 -12.55
C ARG A 158 6.07 -21.07 -13.34
N VAL A 159 4.91 -21.00 -14.02
CA VAL A 159 4.56 -21.93 -15.09
C VAL A 159 5.75 -21.95 -16.04
N ARG A 160 6.49 -23.06 -16.05
CA ARG A 160 7.45 -23.36 -17.10
C ARG A 160 6.64 -23.45 -18.38
N GLY A 161 6.71 -22.41 -19.21
CA GLY A 161 6.28 -22.50 -20.60
C GLY A 161 7.20 -23.50 -21.28
N ASN A 162 6.64 -24.66 -21.65
CA ASN A 162 7.26 -25.53 -22.62
C ASN A 162 7.02 -24.89 -24.00
N LEU A 163 8.10 -24.41 -24.62
CA LEU A 163 8.29 -24.47 -26.06
C LEU A 163 9.33 -25.55 -26.33
#